data_AF-A0A8H5PR49-F1
#
_entry.id   AF-A0A8H5PR49-F1
#
_cell.length_a   1.000
_cell.length_b   1.000
_cell.length_c   1.000
_cell.angle_alpha   90.00
_cell.angle_beta   90.00
_cell.angle_gamma   90.00
#
_symmetry.space_group_name_H-M   'P 1'
#
loop_
_entity.id
_entity.type
_entity.pdbx_description
1 polymer ?
#
loop_
_entity_poly.entity_id
_entity_poly.type
_entity_poly.pdbx_seq_one_letter_code
_entity_poly.pdbx_strand_id
1 'polypeptide(L)'
;MQHRPLTAAELDKTRNLLRKGCQVWEIASHIGRSELAVRLALRQDDELAGALQNVKRGRWPDVETEFLTKVLTRRQVPDKRGIALRMRRTVESVARQIKKLDARNPPSKASPPSLSLDGGLSVSERAILAIRIDHILAGLMTAEMTEDWGRAFRPVPREIWIKEILALISAPVRRILAAPTPPTIADLKSFGWENTSNLGVYAWILRRKHFNPFFPERYVYIGSGTKLGWGLSGRKYQHQKGKEGSPFTLQNRIRQQSLTKNGHFVALLSKDVDASEPHEMAETRRLLVLTEAVLTIWLGALGGGNPESREERSRLRSLGPWTVEDMPYHGVCSHNPLSVDITYPCGYGIRPGYGPES
;
A
#
# COMPACT_ATOMS: atom_id res chain seq x y z
N MET A 1 -4.18 -20.51 8.72
CA MET A 1 -3.62 -20.58 10.08
C MET A 1 -3.84 -19.26 10.81
N GLN A 2 -4.56 -19.28 11.93
CA GLN A 2 -4.74 -18.12 12.80
C GLN A 2 -3.42 -17.82 13.52
N HIS A 3 -2.99 -16.55 13.56
CA HIS A 3 -1.78 -16.15 14.29
C HIS A 3 -2.15 -15.87 15.74
N ARG A 4 -1.88 -16.84 16.62
CA ARG A 4 -1.97 -16.65 18.07
C ARG A 4 -0.88 -15.66 18.54
N PRO A 5 -1.19 -14.73 19.46
CA PRO A 5 -0.18 -13.90 20.11
C PRO A 5 0.92 -14.76 20.78
N LEU A 6 2.15 -14.23 20.81
CA LEU A 6 3.22 -14.88 21.55
C LEU A 6 2.87 -14.95 23.05
N THR A 7 3.15 -16.08 23.69
CA THR A 7 3.04 -16.20 25.15
C THR A 7 4.10 -15.36 25.86
N ALA A 8 3.94 -15.12 27.15
CA ALA A 8 4.96 -14.47 27.96
C ALA A 8 6.34 -15.18 27.86
N ALA A 9 6.34 -16.52 27.86
CA ALA A 9 7.57 -17.30 27.69
C ALA A 9 8.19 -17.16 26.28
N GLU A 10 7.36 -17.12 25.23
CA GLU A 10 7.82 -16.89 23.86
C GLU A 10 8.36 -15.46 23.68
N LEU A 11 7.75 -14.49 24.35
CA LEU A 11 8.23 -13.11 24.41
C LEU A 11 9.58 -13.04 25.10
N ASP A 12 9.74 -13.61 26.29
CA ASP A 12 11.04 -13.61 27.00
C ASP A 12 12.13 -14.35 26.23
N LYS A 13 11.79 -15.46 25.56
CA LYS A 13 12.73 -16.16 24.67
C LYS A 13 13.10 -15.28 23.47
N THR A 14 12.14 -14.58 22.88
CA THR A 14 12.38 -13.59 21.82
C THR A 14 13.32 -12.49 22.32
N ARG A 15 13.14 -12.00 23.55
CA ARG A 15 14.02 -10.99 24.16
C ARG A 15 15.45 -11.47 24.33
N ASN A 16 15.62 -12.67 24.86
CA ASN A 16 16.95 -13.25 25.05
C ASN A 16 17.67 -13.49 23.73
N LEU A 17 16.97 -13.98 22.70
CA LEU A 17 17.53 -14.18 21.37
C LEU A 17 17.91 -12.84 20.72
N LEU A 18 17.11 -11.80 20.91
CA LEU A 18 17.44 -10.45 20.39
C LEU A 18 18.66 -9.85 21.08
N ARG A 19 18.80 -10.00 22.40
CA ARG A 19 20.01 -9.62 23.14
C ARG A 19 21.25 -10.37 22.65
N LYS A 20 21.08 -11.60 22.16
CA LYS A 20 22.12 -12.41 21.52
C LYS A 20 22.36 -12.08 20.04
N GLY A 21 21.65 -11.10 19.48
CA GLY A 21 21.80 -10.65 18.09
C GLY A 21 21.06 -11.49 17.05
N CYS A 22 20.19 -12.41 17.46
CA CYS A 22 19.38 -13.22 16.56
C CYS A 22 18.37 -12.34 15.79
N GLN A 23 18.14 -12.71 14.53
CA GLN A 23 17.23 -12.05 13.60
C GLN A 23 15.81 -12.56 13.75
N VAL A 24 14.82 -11.80 13.28
CA VAL A 24 13.40 -12.19 13.32
C VAL A 24 13.14 -13.59 12.76
N TRP A 25 13.79 -13.97 11.67
CA TRP A 25 13.63 -15.30 11.07
C TRP A 25 14.35 -16.40 11.87
N GLU A 26 15.50 -16.10 12.47
CA GLU A 26 16.20 -17.01 13.40
C GLU A 26 15.36 -17.24 14.65
N ILE A 27 14.81 -16.17 15.21
CA ILE A 27 13.89 -16.20 16.36
C ILE A 27 12.65 -17.00 16.02
N ALA A 28 12.01 -16.69 14.89
CA ALA A 28 10.83 -17.40 14.40
C ALA A 28 11.09 -18.92 14.33
N SER A 29 12.24 -19.32 13.79
CA SER A 29 12.68 -20.72 13.79
C SER A 29 12.89 -21.26 15.21
N HIS A 30 13.58 -20.54 16.09
CA HIS A 30 13.88 -20.97 17.48
C HIS A 30 12.65 -21.08 18.39
N ILE A 31 11.59 -20.33 18.11
CA ILE A 31 10.34 -20.36 18.88
C ILE A 31 9.23 -21.14 18.16
N GLY A 32 9.51 -21.72 16.98
CA GLY A 32 8.52 -22.48 16.22
C GLY A 32 7.34 -21.64 15.73
N ARG A 33 7.57 -20.36 15.40
CA ARG A 33 6.54 -19.42 14.95
C ARG A 33 6.84 -18.85 13.57
N SER A 34 5.84 -18.23 12.97
CA SER A 34 6.04 -17.43 11.75
C SER A 34 6.81 -16.14 12.05
N GLU A 35 7.60 -15.65 11.09
CA GLU A 35 8.24 -14.32 11.16
C GLU A 35 7.25 -13.21 11.50
N LEU A 36 6.03 -13.27 10.95
CA LEU A 36 4.99 -12.26 11.19
C LEU A 36 4.60 -12.18 12.67
N ALA A 37 4.48 -13.32 13.36
CA ALA A 37 4.14 -13.36 14.79
C ALA A 37 5.25 -12.72 15.65
N VAL A 38 6.51 -13.01 15.34
CA VAL A 38 7.66 -12.38 15.99
C VAL A 38 7.68 -10.87 15.73
N ARG A 39 7.44 -10.44 14.49
CA ARG A 39 7.35 -9.01 14.16
C ARG A 39 6.24 -8.32 14.94
N LEU A 40 5.04 -8.90 14.98
CA LEU A 40 3.91 -8.33 15.72
C LEU A 40 4.22 -8.16 17.21
N ALA A 41 4.92 -9.12 17.81
CA ALA A 41 5.39 -8.99 19.19
C ALA A 41 6.40 -7.84 19.35
N LEU A 42 7.38 -7.71 18.44
CA LEU A 42 8.35 -6.62 18.43
C LEU A 42 7.76 -5.24 18.13
N ARG A 43 6.52 -5.19 17.64
CA ARG A 43 5.80 -3.94 17.41
C ARG A 43 5.33 -3.29 18.70
N GLN A 44 5.21 -4.05 19.78
CA GLN A 44 4.67 -3.59 21.06
C GLN A 44 5.76 -3.25 22.09
N ASP A 45 7.04 -3.41 21.74
CA ASP A 45 8.18 -3.28 22.64
C ASP A 45 9.28 -2.41 22.00
N ASP A 46 9.17 -1.08 22.21
CA ASP A 46 10.02 -0.06 21.57
C ASP A 46 11.49 -0.10 22.09
N GLU A 47 11.72 -0.53 23.34
CA GLU A 47 13.08 -0.75 23.87
C GLU A 47 13.79 -1.89 23.12
N LEU A 48 13.07 -2.96 22.83
CA LEU A 48 13.58 -4.09 22.05
C LEU A 48 13.82 -3.75 20.58
N ALA A 49 13.02 -2.86 20.01
CA ALA A 49 13.27 -2.31 18.68
C ALA A 49 14.60 -1.52 18.63
N GLY A 50 15.03 -0.95 19.77
CA GLY A 50 16.29 -0.21 19.93
C GLY A 50 17.54 -1.08 20.06
N ALA A 51 17.46 -2.24 20.73
CA ALA A 51 18.59 -3.18 20.94
C ALA A 51 19.17 -3.78 19.64
N LEU A 52 18.50 -3.54 18.54
CA LEU A 52 18.73 -4.10 17.23
C LEU A 52 19.76 -3.33 16.39
N GLN A 53 20.32 -2.23 16.90
CA GLN A 53 21.13 -1.29 16.10
C GLN A 53 22.48 -1.83 15.58
N ASN A 54 22.94 -3.00 16.03
CA ASN A 54 24.26 -3.50 15.65
C ASN A 54 24.25 -4.17 14.27
N VAL A 55 25.02 -3.60 13.34
CA VAL A 55 25.30 -4.18 12.02
C VAL A 55 26.23 -5.38 12.18
N LYS A 56 25.82 -6.55 11.66
CA LYS A 56 26.64 -7.77 11.67
C LYS A 56 27.89 -7.57 10.79
N ARG A 57 29.06 -7.75 11.38
CA ARG A 57 30.36 -7.74 10.69
C ARG A 57 30.93 -9.16 10.62
N GLY A 58 31.78 -9.44 9.63
CA GLY A 58 32.48 -10.72 9.52
C GLY A 58 31.81 -11.77 8.62
N ARG A 59 32.16 -13.04 8.84
CA ARG A 59 31.81 -14.18 7.95
C ARG A 59 30.29 -14.34 7.79
N TRP A 60 29.87 -14.80 6.61
CA TRP A 60 28.48 -15.17 6.32
C TRP A 60 28.23 -16.62 6.74
N PRO A 61 27.32 -16.87 7.70
CA PRO A 61 26.86 -18.22 8.02
C PRO A 61 26.12 -18.86 6.84
N ASP A 62 26.09 -20.20 6.79
CA ASP A 62 25.40 -20.95 5.73
C ASP A 62 23.90 -20.65 5.73
N VAL A 63 23.29 -20.48 6.90
CA VAL A 63 21.89 -20.08 7.06
C VAL A 63 21.56 -18.70 6.46
N GLU A 64 22.48 -17.72 6.57
CA GLU A 64 22.30 -16.41 5.92
C GLU A 64 22.44 -16.54 4.40
N THR A 65 23.34 -17.40 3.95
CA THR A 65 23.57 -17.66 2.53
C THR A 65 22.37 -18.35 1.89
N GLU A 66 21.78 -19.35 2.56
CA GLU A 66 20.56 -20.03 2.11
C GLU A 66 19.36 -19.07 2.06
N PHE A 67 19.21 -18.23 3.08
CA PHE A 67 18.18 -17.19 3.10
C PHE A 67 18.34 -16.22 1.92
N LEU A 68 19.55 -15.73 1.67
CA LEU A 68 19.82 -14.82 0.56
C LEU A 68 19.48 -15.48 -0.78
N THR A 69 19.90 -16.73 -1.00
CA THR A 69 19.57 -17.50 -2.21
C THR A 69 18.06 -17.61 -2.40
N LYS A 70 17.28 -17.94 -1.35
CA LYS A 70 15.81 -17.98 -1.42
C LYS A 70 15.17 -16.64 -1.74
N VAL A 71 15.79 -15.53 -1.34
CA VAL A 71 15.30 -14.19 -1.69
C VAL A 71 15.61 -13.85 -3.15
N LEU A 72 16.81 -14.22 -3.63
CA LEU A 72 17.23 -13.98 -5.02
C LEU A 72 16.43 -14.81 -6.02
N THR A 73 16.07 -16.05 -5.71
CA THR A 73 15.26 -16.89 -6.61
C THR A 73 13.83 -16.39 -6.79
N ARG A 74 13.33 -15.55 -5.87
CA ARG A 74 11.96 -15.01 -5.90
C ARG A 74 11.85 -13.66 -6.60
N ARG A 75 12.96 -12.99 -6.92
CA ARG A 75 12.95 -11.60 -7.45
C ARG A 75 13.90 -11.45 -8.63
N GLN A 76 13.42 -10.92 -9.75
CA GLN A 76 14.26 -10.58 -10.91
C GLN A 76 15.31 -9.50 -10.59
N VAL A 77 14.98 -8.54 -9.72
CA VAL A 77 15.91 -7.48 -9.30
C VAL A 77 15.98 -7.44 -7.77
N PRO A 78 17.14 -7.73 -7.16
CA PRO A 78 17.25 -7.73 -5.71
C PRO A 78 17.31 -6.31 -5.14
N ASP A 79 16.37 -5.98 -4.25
CA ASP A 79 16.44 -4.79 -3.40
C ASP A 79 17.57 -4.96 -2.38
N LYS A 80 18.79 -4.60 -2.79
CA LYS A 80 20.00 -4.73 -1.96
C LYS A 80 19.88 -3.99 -0.64
N ARG A 81 19.14 -2.87 -0.60
CA ARG A 81 18.97 -2.06 0.61
C ARG A 81 17.99 -2.71 1.56
N GLY A 82 16.85 -3.18 1.08
CA GLY A 82 15.89 -3.95 1.88
C GLY A 82 16.46 -5.27 2.39
N ILE A 83 17.25 -5.97 1.55
CA ILE A 83 17.97 -7.19 1.96
C ILE A 83 19.01 -6.88 3.04
N ALA A 84 19.84 -5.85 2.83
CA ALA A 84 20.82 -5.40 3.82
C ALA A 84 20.17 -5.04 5.16
N LEU A 85 19.04 -4.34 5.10
CA LEU A 85 18.24 -4.01 6.28
C LEU A 85 17.75 -5.26 7.01
N ARG A 86 17.17 -6.21 6.26
CA ARG A 86 16.59 -7.43 6.81
C ARG A 86 17.63 -8.41 7.36
N MET A 87 18.81 -8.45 6.74
CA MET A 87 19.92 -9.31 7.14
C MET A 87 20.89 -8.62 8.11
N ARG A 88 20.70 -7.32 8.40
CA ARG A 88 21.58 -6.52 9.26
C ARG A 88 23.03 -6.51 8.80
N ARG A 89 23.22 -6.51 7.48
CA ARG A 89 24.53 -6.40 6.82
C ARG A 89 24.63 -5.03 6.17
N THR A 90 25.84 -4.56 5.88
CA THR A 90 25.97 -3.38 5.02
C THR A 90 25.52 -3.70 3.62
N VAL A 91 25.06 -2.68 2.89
CA VAL A 91 24.70 -2.82 1.47
C VAL A 91 25.88 -3.36 0.67
N GLU A 92 27.13 -2.96 0.97
CA GLU A 92 28.30 -3.53 0.26
C GLU A 92 28.55 -4.98 0.62
N SER A 93 28.33 -5.40 1.87
CA SER A 93 28.44 -6.80 2.27
C SER A 93 27.43 -7.67 1.52
N VAL A 94 26.17 -7.22 1.44
CA VAL A 94 25.13 -7.93 0.67
C VAL A 94 25.46 -7.94 -0.81
N ALA A 95 25.84 -6.80 -1.39
CA ALA A 95 26.19 -6.72 -2.81
C ALA A 95 27.35 -7.66 -3.16
N ARG A 96 28.38 -7.74 -2.30
CA ARG A 96 29.49 -8.68 -2.47
C ARG A 96 29.03 -10.13 -2.40
N GLN A 97 28.12 -10.47 -1.49
CA GLN A 97 27.62 -11.84 -1.36
C GLN A 97 26.72 -12.24 -2.53
N ILE A 98 25.85 -11.34 -3.00
CA ILE A 98 25.04 -11.55 -4.21
C ILE A 98 25.97 -11.82 -5.40
N LYS A 99 26.99 -10.98 -5.61
CA LYS A 99 27.97 -11.19 -6.69
C LYS A 99 28.68 -12.55 -6.59
N LYS A 100 28.99 -13.02 -5.38
CA LYS A 100 29.57 -14.36 -5.15
C LYS A 100 28.60 -15.50 -5.48
N LEU A 101 27.30 -15.31 -5.23
CA LEU A 101 26.26 -16.28 -5.55
C LEU A 101 25.94 -16.29 -7.06
N ASP A 102 25.87 -15.12 -7.69
CA ASP A 102 25.66 -14.99 -9.15
C ASP A 102 26.83 -15.56 -9.94
N ALA A 103 28.07 -15.39 -9.45
CA ALA A 103 29.25 -16.00 -10.06
C ALA A 103 29.25 -17.53 -10.01
N ARG A 104 28.43 -18.13 -9.13
CA ARG A 104 28.24 -19.60 -9.05
C ARG A 104 27.10 -20.09 -9.96
N ASN A 105 26.22 -19.21 -10.41
CA ASN A 105 25.08 -19.52 -11.28
C ASN A 105 24.82 -18.34 -12.22
N PRO A 106 25.43 -18.29 -13.41
CA PRO A 106 25.28 -17.15 -14.32
C PRO A 106 23.84 -17.07 -14.85
N PRO A 107 23.12 -15.96 -14.64
CA PRO A 107 21.83 -15.75 -15.27
C PRO A 107 21.98 -15.30 -16.73
N SER A 108 21.14 -15.88 -17.59
CA SER A 108 20.92 -15.43 -18.97
C SER A 108 20.46 -13.96 -18.97
N LYS A 109 21.13 -13.12 -19.77
CA LYS A 109 20.92 -11.67 -19.84
C LYS A 109 19.52 -11.34 -20.39
N ALA A 110 18.75 -10.58 -19.61
CA ALA A 110 17.62 -9.80 -20.13
C ALA A 110 17.98 -8.31 -20.12
N SER A 111 17.75 -7.65 -21.25
CA SER A 111 18.06 -6.23 -21.48
C SER A 111 17.04 -5.30 -20.81
N PRO A 112 17.46 -4.09 -20.38
CA PRO A 112 16.56 -3.10 -19.80
C PRO A 112 15.76 -2.35 -20.90
N PRO A 113 14.49 -2.00 -20.68
CA PRO A 113 13.77 -1.10 -21.58
C PRO A 113 14.18 0.36 -21.32
N SER A 114 14.47 1.07 -22.41
CA SER A 114 14.70 2.52 -22.44
C SER A 114 13.38 3.27 -22.25
N LEU A 115 13.33 4.14 -21.24
CA LEU A 115 12.22 5.08 -21.02
C LEU A 115 12.35 6.28 -21.97
N SER A 116 11.46 6.36 -22.95
CA SER A 116 11.27 7.56 -23.78
C SER A 116 10.36 8.55 -23.03
N LEU A 117 10.84 9.75 -22.78
CA LEU A 117 10.13 10.76 -21.97
C LEU A 117 9.03 11.51 -22.74
N ASP A 118 8.82 11.23 -24.03
CA ASP A 118 7.97 12.09 -24.88
C ASP A 118 6.70 11.39 -25.40
N GLY A 119 5.54 12.01 -25.11
CA GLY A 119 4.31 11.92 -25.92
C GLY A 119 3.60 10.57 -26.10
N GLY A 120 2.80 10.14 -25.11
CA GLY A 120 1.78 9.08 -25.26
C GLY A 120 2.11 7.76 -24.59
N LEU A 121 1.08 6.95 -24.37
CA LEU A 121 1.20 5.53 -23.99
C LEU A 121 1.37 4.71 -25.26
N SER A 122 2.18 3.67 -25.26
CA SER A 122 2.24 2.71 -26.35
C SER A 122 0.93 1.91 -26.47
N VAL A 123 0.73 1.23 -27.60
CA VAL A 123 -0.43 0.32 -27.78
C VAL A 123 -0.43 -0.77 -26.71
N SER A 124 0.74 -1.32 -26.39
CA SER A 124 0.89 -2.37 -25.37
C SER A 124 0.61 -1.84 -23.96
N GLU A 125 1.09 -0.64 -23.61
CA GLU A 125 0.79 -0.01 -22.32
C GLU A 125 -0.72 0.22 -22.16
N ARG A 126 -1.41 0.72 -23.19
CA ARG A 126 -2.87 0.89 -23.16
C ARG A 126 -3.61 -0.43 -22.96
N ALA A 127 -3.20 -1.48 -23.67
CA ALA A 127 -3.79 -2.81 -23.52
C ALA A 127 -3.57 -3.38 -22.12
N ILE A 128 -2.35 -3.28 -21.58
CA ILE A 128 -2.00 -3.71 -20.22
C ILE A 128 -2.87 -2.98 -19.19
N LEU A 129 -3.03 -1.66 -19.33
CA LEU A 129 -3.86 -0.87 -18.43
C LEU A 129 -5.32 -1.32 -18.48
N ALA A 130 -5.89 -1.48 -19.68
CA ALA A 130 -7.28 -1.92 -19.83
C ALA A 130 -7.52 -3.29 -19.18
N ILE A 131 -6.64 -4.27 -19.44
CA ILE A 131 -6.73 -5.62 -18.85
C ILE A 131 -6.65 -5.57 -17.32
N ARG A 132 -5.72 -4.78 -16.78
CA ARG A 132 -5.56 -4.64 -15.31
C ARG A 132 -6.75 -3.95 -14.66
N ILE A 133 -7.29 -2.87 -15.26
CA ILE A 133 -8.52 -2.23 -14.74
C ILE A 133 -9.68 -3.21 -14.81
N ASP A 134 -9.86 -3.90 -15.94
CA ASP A 134 -10.95 -4.86 -16.12
C ASP A 134 -10.94 -5.94 -15.04
N HIS A 135 -9.78 -6.53 -14.77
CA HIS A 135 -9.61 -7.54 -13.73
C HIS A 135 -9.97 -7.01 -12.33
N ILE A 136 -9.49 -5.80 -12.00
CA ILE A 136 -9.78 -5.17 -10.70
C ILE A 136 -11.27 -4.82 -10.58
N LEU A 137 -11.88 -4.25 -11.62
CA LEU A 137 -13.30 -3.90 -11.64
C LEU A 137 -14.18 -5.15 -11.53
N ALA A 138 -13.86 -6.21 -12.27
CA ALA A 138 -14.57 -7.48 -12.17
C ALA A 138 -14.57 -8.01 -10.73
N GLY A 139 -13.41 -7.97 -10.07
CA GLY A 139 -13.30 -8.38 -8.68
C GLY A 139 -14.07 -7.45 -7.72
N LEU A 140 -13.97 -6.13 -7.90
CA LEU A 140 -14.73 -5.14 -7.12
C LEU A 140 -16.25 -5.30 -7.28
N MET A 141 -16.74 -5.64 -8.47
CA MET A 141 -18.17 -5.87 -8.74
C MET A 141 -18.73 -7.12 -8.04
N THR A 142 -17.85 -8.02 -7.56
CA THR A 142 -18.22 -9.21 -6.75
C THR A 142 -17.88 -9.04 -5.26
N ALA A 143 -17.41 -7.85 -4.89
CA ALA A 143 -17.11 -7.47 -3.51
C ALA A 143 -18.36 -7.01 -2.75
N GLU A 144 -18.27 -7.02 -1.43
CA GLU A 144 -19.26 -6.38 -0.60
C GLU A 144 -19.26 -4.87 -0.92
N MET A 145 -20.45 -4.37 -1.25
CA MET A 145 -20.68 -2.98 -1.62
C MET A 145 -22.07 -2.57 -1.14
N THR A 146 -22.32 -1.26 -1.08
CA THR A 146 -23.65 -0.75 -0.74
C THR A 146 -24.64 -1.00 -1.89
N GLU A 147 -25.94 -0.99 -1.58
CA GLU A 147 -26.99 -1.12 -2.61
C GLU A 147 -26.88 -0.03 -3.69
N ASP A 148 -26.49 1.18 -3.30
CA ASP A 148 -26.30 2.32 -4.19
C ASP A 148 -25.22 2.04 -5.24
N TRP A 149 -24.10 1.41 -4.85
CA TRP A 149 -23.09 0.94 -5.78
C TRP A 149 -23.61 -0.19 -6.67
N GLY A 150 -24.38 -1.12 -6.12
CA GLY A 150 -25.03 -2.18 -6.89
C GLY A 150 -25.96 -1.62 -7.97
N ARG A 151 -26.74 -0.57 -7.65
CA ARG A 151 -27.58 0.15 -8.63
C ARG A 151 -26.75 0.92 -9.65
N ALA A 152 -25.64 1.54 -9.24
CA ALA A 152 -24.77 2.27 -10.15
C ALA A 152 -24.06 1.37 -11.18
N PHE A 153 -23.67 0.14 -10.79
CA PHE A 153 -23.03 -0.80 -11.71
C PHE A 153 -23.99 -1.50 -12.67
N ARG A 154 -25.23 -1.79 -12.24
CA ARG A 154 -26.19 -2.62 -13.01
C ARG A 154 -26.47 -2.11 -14.44
N PRO A 155 -26.68 -0.80 -14.70
CA PRO A 155 -27.04 -0.33 -16.03
C PRO A 155 -25.83 -0.04 -16.94
N VAL A 156 -24.60 -0.02 -16.40
CA VAL A 156 -23.41 0.47 -17.12
C VAL A 156 -22.45 -0.69 -17.41
N PRO A 157 -22.20 -1.03 -18.68
CA PRO A 157 -21.18 -2.01 -19.05
C PRO A 157 -19.80 -1.66 -18.49
N ARG A 158 -19.02 -2.69 -18.11
CA ARG A 158 -17.71 -2.51 -17.46
C ARG A 158 -16.71 -1.79 -18.35
N GLU A 159 -16.82 -1.95 -19.66
CA GLU A 159 -16.00 -1.31 -20.68
C GLU A 159 -16.14 0.22 -20.65
N ILE A 160 -17.33 0.73 -20.30
CA ILE A 160 -17.57 2.16 -20.15
C ILE A 160 -16.79 2.68 -18.93
N TRP A 161 -16.88 2.00 -17.79
CA TRP A 161 -16.10 2.36 -16.60
C TRP A 161 -14.59 2.35 -16.87
N ILE A 162 -14.08 1.35 -17.59
CA ILE A 162 -12.65 1.28 -17.95
C ILE A 162 -12.26 2.52 -18.76
N LYS A 163 -13.04 2.85 -19.79
CA LYS A 163 -12.79 4.02 -20.64
C LYS A 163 -12.80 5.32 -19.84
N GLU A 164 -13.79 5.51 -18.98
CA GLU A 164 -13.93 6.71 -18.16
C GLU A 164 -12.80 6.87 -17.13
N ILE A 165 -12.45 5.79 -16.41
CA ILE A 165 -11.32 5.79 -15.46
C ILE A 165 -10.01 6.13 -16.18
N LEU A 166 -9.75 5.50 -17.34
CA LEU A 166 -8.53 5.77 -18.12
C LEU A 166 -8.47 7.20 -18.67
N ALA A 167 -9.62 7.80 -18.95
CA ALA A 167 -9.70 9.19 -19.39
C ALA A 167 -9.38 10.17 -18.26
N LEU A 168 -9.70 9.84 -17.01
CA LEU A 168 -9.39 10.67 -15.84
C LEU A 168 -7.91 10.67 -15.46
N ILE A 169 -7.22 9.55 -15.65
CA ILE A 169 -5.85 9.38 -15.17
C ILE A 169 -4.86 10.03 -16.14
N SER A 170 -4.02 10.92 -15.63
CA SER A 170 -3.00 11.59 -16.44
C SER A 170 -2.02 10.59 -17.07
N ALA A 171 -1.41 10.96 -18.21
CA ALA A 171 -0.46 10.09 -18.90
C ALA A 171 0.73 9.66 -18.01
N PRO A 172 1.34 10.54 -17.19
CA PRO A 172 2.40 10.14 -16.26
C PRO A 172 1.98 9.06 -15.27
N VAL A 173 0.77 9.16 -14.72
CA VAL A 173 0.23 8.15 -13.80
C VAL A 173 -0.07 6.85 -14.53
N ARG A 174 -0.67 6.92 -15.72
CA ARG A 174 -0.90 5.73 -16.57
C ARG A 174 0.39 4.98 -16.91
N ARG A 175 1.49 5.67 -17.20
CA ARG A 175 2.80 5.02 -17.48
C ARG A 175 3.29 4.22 -16.27
N ILE A 176 3.23 4.80 -15.08
CA ILE A 176 3.59 4.10 -13.84
C ILE A 176 2.68 2.89 -13.58
N LEU A 177 1.38 3.02 -13.84
CA LEU A 177 0.44 1.91 -13.68
C LEU A 177 0.60 0.81 -14.73
N ALA A 178 1.09 1.14 -15.93
CA ALA A 178 1.38 0.20 -17.01
C ALA A 178 2.71 -0.55 -16.81
N ALA A 179 3.59 -0.04 -15.93
CA ALA A 179 4.91 -0.59 -15.72
C ALA A 179 4.87 -2.08 -15.32
N PRO A 180 5.90 -2.86 -15.70
CA PRO A 180 5.99 -4.27 -15.32
C PRO A 180 6.26 -4.44 -13.81
N THR A 181 6.92 -3.47 -13.18
CA THR A 181 7.26 -3.48 -11.76
C THR A 181 6.42 -2.47 -10.97
N PRO A 182 6.16 -2.71 -9.67
CA PRO A 182 5.45 -1.75 -8.83
C PRO A 182 6.21 -0.43 -8.72
N PRO A 183 5.50 0.72 -8.59
CA PRO A 183 6.17 2.00 -8.41
C PRO A 183 6.97 2.05 -7.11
N THR A 184 8.08 2.75 -7.14
CA THR A 184 8.82 3.13 -5.95
C THR A 184 8.20 4.34 -5.26
N ILE A 185 8.63 4.61 -4.02
CA ILE A 185 8.27 5.85 -3.33
C ILE A 185 8.82 7.08 -4.05
N ALA A 186 9.94 6.95 -4.79
CA ALA A 186 10.46 8.05 -5.60
C ALA A 186 9.54 8.33 -6.79
N ASP A 187 9.08 7.28 -7.47
CA ASP A 187 8.13 7.40 -8.59
C ASP A 187 6.83 8.06 -8.14
N LEU A 188 6.26 7.63 -7.01
CA LEU A 188 5.05 8.25 -6.47
C LEU A 188 5.26 9.71 -6.06
N LYS A 189 6.43 10.06 -5.51
CA LYS A 189 6.77 11.45 -5.14
C LYS A 189 7.11 12.34 -6.33
N SER A 190 7.36 11.76 -7.50
CA SER A 190 7.56 12.55 -8.71
C SER A 190 6.28 13.29 -9.11
N PHE A 191 5.12 12.78 -8.68
CA PHE A 191 3.85 13.50 -8.76
C PHE A 191 3.81 14.64 -7.74
N GLY A 192 3.45 15.84 -8.21
CA GLY A 192 3.23 17.00 -7.34
C GLY A 192 1.96 16.88 -6.51
N TRP A 193 1.88 17.66 -5.44
CA TRP A 193 0.61 17.94 -4.79
C TRP A 193 -0.07 19.13 -5.46
N GLU A 194 -1.35 18.98 -5.77
CA GLU A 194 -2.19 20.08 -6.24
C GLU A 194 -2.97 20.68 -5.07
N ASN A 195 -2.63 21.92 -4.68
CA ASN A 195 -3.34 22.62 -3.62
C ASN A 195 -4.57 23.34 -4.18
N THR A 196 -5.58 22.58 -4.59
CA THR A 196 -6.77 23.07 -5.30
C THR A 196 -8.06 22.65 -4.61
N SER A 197 -9.16 23.32 -4.95
CA SER A 197 -10.54 22.91 -4.59
C SER A 197 -11.09 21.84 -5.55
N ASN A 198 -10.33 21.45 -6.58
CA ASN A 198 -10.73 20.43 -7.55
C ASN A 198 -10.97 19.10 -6.86
N LEU A 199 -11.90 18.34 -7.42
CA LEU A 199 -12.14 16.99 -6.94
C LEU A 199 -11.01 16.07 -7.45
N GLY A 200 -10.65 15.04 -6.70
CA GLY A 200 -9.56 14.19 -7.15
C GLY A 200 -9.26 12.98 -6.28
N VAL A 201 -8.31 12.17 -6.76
CA VAL A 201 -7.74 11.03 -6.03
C VAL A 201 -6.28 11.33 -5.76
N TYR A 202 -5.83 11.01 -4.56
CA TYR A 202 -4.48 11.29 -4.09
C TYR A 202 -3.86 10.09 -3.40
N ALA A 203 -2.53 10.11 -3.31
CA ALA A 203 -1.78 9.24 -2.42
C ALA A 203 -1.18 10.04 -1.25
N TRP A 204 -1.19 9.44 -0.07
CA TRP A 204 -0.52 9.96 1.12
C TRP A 204 0.56 8.99 1.58
N ILE A 205 1.81 9.43 1.39
CA ILE A 205 3.02 8.67 1.68
C ILE A 205 3.45 8.97 3.10
N LEU A 206 3.20 8.00 3.97
CA LEU A 206 3.47 8.05 5.39
C LEU A 206 4.82 7.39 5.71
N ARG A 207 5.44 7.84 6.80
CA ARG A 207 6.64 7.21 7.38
C ARG A 207 6.36 6.74 8.80
N ARG A 208 7.09 5.75 9.28
CA ARG A 208 7.10 5.47 10.73
C ARG A 208 7.76 6.62 11.49
N LYS A 209 7.25 6.91 12.69
CA LYS A 209 7.84 7.84 13.65
C LYS A 209 9.21 7.35 14.13
N HIS A 210 9.30 6.05 14.40
CA HIS A 210 10.52 5.40 14.85
C HIS A 210 10.97 4.39 13.80
N PHE A 211 12.27 4.42 13.50
CA PHE A 211 12.88 3.46 12.59
C PHE A 211 12.83 2.07 13.23
N ASN A 212 12.12 1.14 12.58
CA ASN A 212 12.17 -0.26 12.94
C ASN A 212 12.60 -1.07 11.70
N PRO A 213 13.79 -1.69 11.72
CA PRO A 213 14.40 -2.38 10.57
C PRO A 213 13.63 -3.62 10.12
N PHE A 214 12.69 -4.12 10.92
CA PHE A 214 11.85 -5.27 10.57
C PHE A 214 10.54 -4.90 9.86
N PHE A 215 10.29 -3.60 9.74
CA PHE A 215 9.09 -3.10 9.14
C PHE A 215 9.41 -2.17 7.98
N PRO A 216 8.48 -2.09 7.01
CA PRO A 216 8.56 -1.06 5.99
C PRO A 216 8.70 0.32 6.63
N GLU A 217 9.62 1.11 6.10
CA GLU A 217 9.77 2.50 6.50
C GLU A 217 8.62 3.35 5.93
N ARG A 218 7.98 2.85 4.86
CA ARG A 218 7.07 3.61 3.99
C ARG A 218 5.72 2.94 3.86
N TYR A 219 4.71 3.78 3.94
CA TYR A 219 3.32 3.39 3.89
C TYR A 219 2.59 4.28 2.91
N VAL A 220 1.64 3.71 2.16
CA VAL A 220 0.85 4.43 1.17
C VAL A 220 -0.63 4.27 1.50
N TYR A 221 -1.29 5.41 1.63
CA TYR A 221 -2.74 5.52 1.66
C TYR A 221 -3.22 6.09 0.33
N ILE A 222 -4.33 5.58 -0.19
CA ILE A 222 -5.04 6.16 -1.34
C ILE A 222 -6.38 6.68 -0.82
N GLY A 223 -6.74 7.88 -1.23
CA GLY A 223 -8.00 8.50 -0.84
C GLY A 223 -8.50 9.46 -1.91
N SER A 224 -9.75 9.89 -1.78
CA SER A 224 -10.33 10.93 -2.63
C SER A 224 -10.68 12.20 -1.84
N GLY A 225 -10.64 13.33 -2.54
CA GLY A 225 -11.13 14.63 -2.10
C GLY A 225 -12.34 15.01 -2.94
N THR A 226 -13.53 14.56 -2.56
CA THR A 226 -14.77 14.70 -3.36
C THR A 226 -15.76 15.74 -2.80
N LYS A 227 -15.36 16.46 -1.74
CA LYS A 227 -16.21 17.49 -1.12
C LYS A 227 -16.15 18.78 -1.94
N LEU A 228 -17.33 19.27 -2.36
CA LEU A 228 -17.47 20.51 -3.12
C LEU A 228 -16.87 21.72 -2.38
N GLY A 229 -16.16 22.58 -3.12
CA GLY A 229 -15.47 23.76 -2.58
C GLY A 229 -14.25 23.45 -1.68
N TRP A 230 -13.95 22.17 -1.43
CA TRP A 230 -12.84 21.73 -0.58
C TRP A 230 -11.83 20.91 -1.38
N GLY A 231 -12.31 19.93 -2.16
CA GLY A 231 -11.50 19.11 -3.04
C GLY A 231 -10.29 18.47 -2.37
N LEU A 232 -9.18 18.44 -3.10
CA LEU A 232 -7.89 17.93 -2.64
C LEU A 232 -7.33 18.76 -1.46
N SER A 233 -7.32 20.09 -1.54
CA SER A 233 -6.75 20.97 -0.50
C SER A 233 -7.43 20.79 0.85
N GLY A 234 -8.77 20.79 0.88
CA GLY A 234 -9.55 20.59 2.08
C GLY A 234 -9.38 19.18 2.66
N ARG A 235 -9.20 18.16 1.81
CA ARG A 235 -8.92 16.80 2.27
C ARG A 235 -7.55 16.67 2.93
N LYS A 236 -6.50 17.29 2.36
CA LYS A 236 -5.18 17.38 3.00
C LYS A 236 -5.24 18.10 4.33
N TYR A 237 -5.95 19.23 4.40
CA TYR A 237 -6.19 19.95 5.64
C TYR A 237 -6.87 19.05 6.69
N GLN A 238 -7.91 18.31 6.32
CA GLN A 238 -8.61 17.38 7.20
C GLN A 238 -7.68 16.32 7.79
N HIS A 239 -6.76 15.75 6.99
CA HIS A 239 -5.79 14.77 7.48
C HIS A 239 -4.74 15.36 8.41
N GLN A 240 -4.29 16.58 8.14
CA GLN A 240 -3.22 17.23 8.91
C GLN A 240 -3.73 17.93 10.19
N LYS A 241 -4.95 18.47 10.17
CA LYS A 241 -5.51 19.32 11.24
C LYS A 241 -6.77 18.75 11.90
N GLY A 242 -7.36 17.69 11.35
CA GLY A 242 -8.53 17.05 11.95
C GLY A 242 -8.26 16.61 13.39
N LYS A 243 -9.18 16.95 14.31
CA LYS A 243 -9.08 16.59 15.74
C LYS A 243 -8.95 15.07 15.89
N GLU A 244 -8.07 14.66 16.81
CA GLU A 244 -7.99 13.29 17.32
C GLU A 244 -9.29 13.01 18.07
N GLY A 245 -10.19 12.22 17.49
CA GLY A 245 -11.51 11.97 18.09
C GLY A 245 -12.60 11.58 17.11
N SER A 246 -12.43 11.85 15.82
CA SER A 246 -13.29 11.18 14.85
C SER A 246 -12.92 9.68 14.81
N PRO A 247 -13.90 8.75 14.89
CA PRO A 247 -13.68 7.30 14.81
C PRO A 247 -13.18 6.83 13.43
N PHE A 248 -12.52 7.70 12.65
CA PHE A 248 -11.93 7.35 11.37
C PHE A 248 -10.89 6.24 11.56
N THR A 249 -11.21 5.08 10.98
CA THR A 249 -10.36 3.89 10.91
C THR A 249 -8.93 4.20 10.46
N LEU A 250 -8.73 5.23 9.64
CA LEU A 250 -7.40 5.67 9.18
C LEU A 250 -6.55 6.31 10.30
N GLN A 251 -7.09 7.22 11.11
CA GLN A 251 -6.32 7.84 12.20
C GLN A 251 -5.88 6.78 13.22
N ASN A 252 -6.78 5.85 13.54
CA ASN A 252 -6.49 4.71 14.39
C ASN A 252 -5.37 3.84 13.80
N ARG A 253 -5.38 3.58 12.48
CA ARG A 253 -4.28 2.84 11.83
C ARG A 253 -2.96 3.59 11.83
N ILE A 254 -2.98 4.88 11.53
CA ILE A 254 -1.78 5.74 11.60
C ILE A 254 -1.17 5.66 13.00
N ARG A 255 -1.99 5.72 14.05
CA ARG A 255 -1.55 5.56 15.44
C ARG A 255 -1.03 4.16 15.73
N GLN A 256 -1.80 3.12 15.42
CA GLN A 256 -1.41 1.72 15.66
C GLN A 256 -0.12 1.31 14.93
N GLN A 257 0.13 1.89 13.76
CA GLN A 257 1.34 1.66 12.96
C GLN A 257 2.48 2.64 13.30
N SER A 258 2.28 3.50 14.30
CA SER A 258 3.25 4.53 14.73
C SER A 258 3.73 5.37 13.55
N LEU A 259 2.80 5.81 12.69
CA LEU A 259 3.09 6.62 11.50
C LEU A 259 3.03 8.11 11.82
N THR A 260 3.84 8.90 11.11
CA THR A 260 3.81 10.36 11.16
C THR A 260 2.71 10.92 10.27
N LYS A 261 1.88 11.82 10.81
CA LYS A 261 0.89 12.58 10.04
C LYS A 261 1.55 13.61 9.09
N ASN A 262 2.83 13.91 9.27
CA ASN A 262 3.58 14.81 8.38
C ASN A 262 4.10 14.09 7.12
N GLY A 263 3.28 13.18 6.57
CA GLY A 263 3.57 12.47 5.33
C GLY A 263 3.53 13.38 4.10
N HIS A 264 3.98 12.85 2.97
CA HIS A 264 3.97 13.55 1.70
C HIS A 264 2.69 13.22 0.92
N PHE A 265 1.98 14.25 0.45
CA PHE A 265 0.77 14.09 -0.36
C PHE A 265 1.12 14.29 -1.83
N VAL A 266 0.49 13.51 -2.71
CA VAL A 266 0.62 13.64 -4.16
C VAL A 266 -0.75 13.48 -4.81
N ALA A 267 -1.04 14.28 -5.84
CA ALA A 267 -2.25 14.12 -6.64
C ALA A 267 -2.02 13.03 -7.69
N LEU A 268 -2.92 12.05 -7.76
CA LEU A 268 -2.92 11.02 -8.82
C LEU A 268 -3.84 11.43 -9.98
N LEU A 269 -4.87 12.21 -9.67
CA LEU A 269 -5.72 12.88 -10.64
C LEU A 269 -6.43 14.05 -9.96
N SER A 270 -6.81 15.02 -10.77
CA SER A 270 -7.49 16.25 -10.40
C SER A 270 -8.47 16.59 -11.51
N LYS A 271 -9.73 16.83 -11.16
CA LYS A 271 -10.80 17.17 -12.08
C LYS A 271 -11.53 18.39 -11.54
N ASP A 272 -11.52 19.44 -12.36
CA ASP A 272 -12.40 20.58 -12.15
C ASP A 272 -13.84 20.18 -12.52
N VAL A 273 -14.79 20.67 -11.74
CA VAL A 273 -16.21 20.31 -11.86
C VAL A 273 -17.03 21.56 -11.66
N ASP A 274 -17.93 21.82 -12.60
CA ASP A 274 -18.87 22.91 -12.44
C ASP A 274 -19.83 22.61 -11.27
N ALA A 275 -19.81 23.48 -10.27
CA ALA A 275 -20.62 23.34 -9.08
C ALA A 275 -22.11 23.66 -9.34
N SER A 276 -22.44 24.31 -10.46
CA SER A 276 -23.83 24.63 -10.81
C SER A 276 -24.62 23.45 -11.37
N GLU A 277 -23.98 22.32 -11.64
CA GLU A 277 -24.61 21.12 -12.23
C GLU A 277 -24.61 19.94 -11.24
N PRO A 278 -25.62 19.80 -10.37
CA PRO A 278 -25.65 18.78 -9.32
C PRO A 278 -25.52 17.34 -9.83
N HIS A 279 -26.08 17.06 -11.02
CA HIS A 279 -26.02 15.75 -11.64
C HIS A 279 -24.59 15.42 -12.10
N GLU A 280 -23.92 16.34 -12.81
CA GLU A 280 -22.53 16.15 -13.24
C GLU A 280 -21.58 15.95 -12.05
N MET A 281 -21.84 16.69 -10.97
CA MET A 281 -21.10 16.56 -9.72
C MET A 281 -21.27 15.17 -9.11
N ALA A 282 -22.50 14.65 -9.03
CA ALA A 282 -22.77 13.31 -8.50
C ALA A 282 -22.08 12.20 -9.33
N GLU A 283 -22.16 12.28 -10.66
CA GLU A 283 -21.50 11.35 -11.57
C GLU A 283 -19.97 11.42 -11.46
N THR A 284 -19.41 12.63 -11.40
CA THR A 284 -17.97 12.81 -11.22
C THR A 284 -17.50 12.24 -9.88
N ARG A 285 -18.24 12.48 -8.79
CA ARG A 285 -17.91 11.89 -7.48
C ARG A 285 -17.93 10.37 -7.52
N ARG A 286 -18.93 9.77 -8.18
CA ARG A 286 -19.00 8.32 -8.37
C ARG A 286 -17.76 7.80 -9.06
N LEU A 287 -17.42 8.39 -10.20
CA LEU A 287 -16.25 7.97 -10.96
C LEU A 287 -14.94 8.13 -10.16
N LEU A 288 -14.81 9.19 -9.35
CA LEU A 288 -13.65 9.42 -8.49
C LEU A 288 -13.52 8.38 -7.37
N VAL A 289 -14.62 8.01 -6.71
CA VAL A 289 -14.61 6.98 -5.65
C VAL A 289 -14.32 5.60 -6.23
N LEU A 290 -14.87 5.29 -7.42
CA LEU A 290 -14.53 4.05 -8.12
C LEU A 290 -13.04 4.03 -8.50
N THR A 291 -12.51 5.15 -8.98
CA THR A 291 -11.09 5.29 -9.32
C THR A 291 -10.21 5.16 -8.08
N GLU A 292 -10.63 5.69 -6.92
CA GLU A 292 -9.97 5.48 -5.63
C GLU A 292 -9.91 3.98 -5.29
N ALA A 293 -11.01 3.24 -5.44
CA ALA A 293 -11.05 1.80 -5.18
C ALA A 293 -10.09 1.02 -6.09
N VAL A 294 -10.11 1.32 -7.39
CA VAL A 294 -9.21 0.70 -8.36
C VAL A 294 -7.75 1.00 -8.02
N LEU A 295 -7.39 2.26 -7.80
CA LEU A 295 -6.00 2.65 -7.46
C LEU A 295 -5.56 2.11 -6.10
N THR A 296 -6.48 1.97 -5.14
CA THR A 296 -6.21 1.36 -3.84
C THR A 296 -5.77 -0.10 -3.97
N ILE A 297 -6.40 -0.87 -4.86
CA ILE A 297 -6.02 -2.26 -5.16
C ILE A 297 -4.73 -2.29 -6.00
N TRP A 298 -4.70 -1.51 -7.08
CA TRP A 298 -3.60 -1.49 -8.04
C TRP A 298 -2.26 -1.16 -7.39
N LEU A 299 -2.24 -0.10 -6.57
CA LEU A 299 -1.04 0.34 -5.88
C LEU A 299 -0.80 -0.45 -4.58
N GLY A 300 -1.56 -1.52 -4.30
CA GLY A 300 -1.41 -2.35 -3.09
C GLY A 300 -1.59 -1.57 -1.79
N ALA A 301 -2.42 -0.53 -1.82
CA ALA A 301 -2.67 0.35 -0.68
C ALA A 301 -3.65 -0.25 0.34
N LEU A 302 -4.31 -1.37 0.04
CA LEU A 302 -5.06 -2.16 1.01
C LEU A 302 -4.14 -2.76 2.08
N GLY A 303 -4.27 -2.28 3.32
CA GLY A 303 -3.49 -2.76 4.44
C GLY A 303 -3.98 -4.09 5.01
N GLY A 304 -3.10 -4.83 5.69
CA GLY A 304 -3.48 -5.98 6.50
C GLY A 304 -4.36 -5.53 7.68
N GLY A 305 -5.63 -5.92 7.69
CA GLY A 305 -6.61 -5.42 8.66
C GLY A 305 -7.19 -6.47 9.61
N ASN A 306 -8.31 -6.10 10.23
CA ASN A 306 -9.11 -6.88 11.19
C ASN A 306 -9.36 -8.35 10.76
N PRO A 307 -9.50 -9.32 11.68
CA PRO A 307 -9.75 -10.71 11.33
C PRO A 307 -11.05 -10.94 10.53
N GLU A 308 -12.09 -10.16 10.81
CA GLU A 308 -13.45 -10.36 10.28
C GLU A 308 -13.55 -10.12 8.77
N SER A 309 -12.90 -9.07 8.25
CA SER A 309 -12.83 -8.78 6.80
C SER A 309 -11.52 -9.26 6.17
N ARG A 310 -10.92 -10.33 6.71
CA ARG A 310 -9.61 -10.81 6.23
C ARG A 310 -9.70 -11.51 4.88
N GLU A 311 -10.75 -12.31 4.64
CA GLU A 311 -10.91 -13.08 3.40
C GLU A 311 -11.18 -12.17 2.21
N GLU A 312 -12.18 -11.30 2.32
CA GLU A 312 -12.51 -10.35 1.26
C GLU A 312 -11.31 -9.47 0.92
N ARG A 313 -10.62 -8.91 1.92
CA ARG A 313 -9.41 -8.11 1.65
C ARG A 313 -8.30 -8.91 1.03
N SER A 314 -8.12 -10.19 1.40
CA SER A 314 -7.13 -11.04 0.77
C SER A 314 -7.47 -11.22 -0.71
N ARG A 315 -8.75 -11.46 -1.04
CA ARG A 315 -9.26 -11.54 -2.41
C ARG A 315 -9.05 -10.24 -3.17
N LEU A 316 -9.39 -9.09 -2.59
CA LEU A 316 -9.19 -7.79 -3.24
C LEU A 316 -7.71 -7.46 -3.45
N ARG A 317 -6.83 -7.83 -2.51
CA ARG A 317 -5.38 -7.65 -2.65
C ARG A 317 -4.78 -8.53 -3.75
N SER A 318 -5.33 -9.73 -3.97
CA SER A 318 -4.86 -10.61 -5.06
C SER A 318 -5.25 -10.13 -6.46
N LEU A 319 -6.14 -9.14 -6.58
CA LEU A 319 -6.47 -8.51 -7.86
C LEU A 319 -5.40 -7.50 -8.31
N GLY A 320 -4.53 -7.07 -7.41
CA GLY A 320 -3.43 -6.17 -7.74
C GLY A 320 -2.47 -6.83 -8.74
N PRO A 321 -1.88 -6.06 -9.69
CA PRO A 321 -0.99 -6.62 -10.71
C PRO A 321 0.37 -7.07 -10.16
N TRP A 322 0.67 -6.74 -8.90
CA TRP A 322 1.93 -7.04 -8.24
C TRP A 322 1.67 -7.73 -6.91
N THR A 323 2.59 -8.61 -6.51
CA THR A 323 2.50 -9.23 -5.20
C THR A 323 2.82 -8.18 -4.12
N VAL A 324 2.27 -8.39 -2.94
CA VAL A 324 2.51 -7.51 -1.78
C VAL A 324 3.99 -7.50 -1.42
N GLU A 325 4.66 -8.63 -1.62
CA GLU A 325 6.07 -8.80 -1.33
C GLU A 325 6.95 -7.95 -2.25
N ASP A 326 6.54 -7.73 -3.49
CA ASP A 326 7.28 -6.94 -4.48
C ASP A 326 7.15 -5.42 -4.24
N MET A 327 6.15 -5.00 -3.47
CA MET A 327 5.91 -3.59 -3.17
C MET A 327 6.99 -3.01 -2.26
N PRO A 328 7.59 -1.85 -2.61
CA PRO A 328 8.59 -1.18 -1.77
C PRO A 328 7.98 -0.39 -0.60
N TYR A 329 6.68 -0.53 -0.38
CA TYR A 329 5.90 0.12 0.66
C TYR A 329 4.71 -0.75 1.07
N HIS A 330 4.02 -0.38 2.15
CA HIS A 330 2.81 -1.08 2.58
C HIS A 330 1.55 -0.22 2.49
N GLY A 331 0.44 -0.84 2.14
CA GLY A 331 -0.87 -0.22 2.20
C GLY A 331 -1.37 0.04 3.62
N VAL A 332 -2.13 1.12 3.79
CA VAL A 332 -2.81 1.46 5.06
C VAL A 332 -4.31 1.63 4.93
N CYS A 333 -4.88 1.57 3.72
CA CYS A 333 -6.32 1.60 3.51
C CYS A 333 -6.98 0.47 4.29
N SER A 334 -8.06 0.80 5.00
CA SER A 334 -8.72 -0.08 5.96
C SER A 334 -9.94 -0.79 5.40
N HIS A 335 -10.55 -0.20 4.38
CA HIS A 335 -11.85 -0.54 3.82
C HIS A 335 -11.77 -0.53 2.29
N ASN A 336 -12.74 -1.20 1.66
CA ASN A 336 -13.08 -1.01 0.26
C ASN A 336 -13.82 0.34 0.14
N PRO A 337 -13.38 1.30 -0.68
CA PRO A 337 -14.11 2.57 -0.83
C PRO A 337 -15.57 2.38 -1.27
N LEU A 338 -15.92 1.25 -1.90
CA LEU A 338 -17.30 0.91 -2.29
C LEU A 338 -18.18 0.40 -1.14
N SER A 339 -17.59 0.16 0.04
CA SER A 339 -18.34 -0.19 1.26
C SER A 339 -18.92 1.05 1.96
N VAL A 340 -18.80 2.23 1.34
CA VAL A 340 -19.33 3.50 1.85
C VAL A 340 -20.29 4.08 0.82
N ASP A 341 -21.38 4.64 1.31
CA ASP A 341 -22.44 5.20 0.49
C ASP A 341 -21.95 6.39 -0.36
N ILE A 342 -22.32 6.34 -1.63
CA ILE A 342 -21.93 7.29 -2.67
C ILE A 342 -22.78 8.57 -2.62
N THR A 343 -23.98 8.49 -2.06
CA THR A 343 -24.96 9.58 -2.03
C THR A 343 -24.67 10.61 -0.96
N TYR A 344 -23.74 10.34 -0.04
CA TYR A 344 -23.48 11.21 1.10
C TYR A 344 -22.93 12.57 0.64
N PRO A 345 -23.69 13.67 0.70
CA PRO A 345 -23.31 14.94 0.08
C PRO A 345 -22.09 15.58 0.76
N CYS A 346 -21.81 15.20 2.01
CA CYS A 346 -20.66 15.63 2.80
C CYS A 346 -19.78 14.42 3.16
N GLY A 347 -18.65 14.22 2.48
CA GLY A 347 -17.81 13.02 2.61
C GLY A 347 -17.70 12.40 4.02
N TYR A 348 -17.81 11.06 4.09
CA TYR A 348 -17.69 10.23 5.29
C TYR A 348 -18.32 10.82 6.57
N GLY A 349 -19.62 11.11 6.55
CA GLY A 349 -20.43 11.21 7.76
C GLY A 349 -21.10 9.86 8.05
N ILE A 350 -21.05 9.39 9.29
CA ILE A 350 -21.86 8.25 9.74
C ILE A 350 -23.32 8.69 9.76
N ARG A 351 -24.25 7.81 9.40
CA ARG A 351 -25.70 8.00 9.61
C ARG A 351 -25.99 8.48 11.04
N PRO A 352 -26.69 9.61 11.24
CA PRO A 352 -27.31 9.87 12.54
C PRO A 352 -28.54 8.95 12.64
N GLY A 353 -28.54 8.03 13.61
CA GLY A 353 -29.73 7.24 13.92
C GLY A 353 -29.43 5.79 14.30
N TYR A 354 -28.98 5.61 15.54
CA TYR A 354 -29.34 4.50 16.44
C TYR A 354 -28.79 4.88 17.82
N GLY A 355 -29.47 5.85 18.46
CA GLY A 355 -29.46 5.95 19.92
C GLY A 355 -30.54 5.01 20.46
N PRO A 356 -30.35 4.41 21.64
CA PRO A 356 -31.40 3.59 22.25
C PRO A 356 -32.57 4.50 22.60
N GLU A 357 -33.77 4.09 22.19
CA GLU A 357 -35.01 4.67 22.71
C GLU A 357 -35.06 4.41 24.22
N SER A 358 -35.20 5.49 24.98
CA SER A 358 -35.54 5.52 26.40
C SER A 358 -36.92 6.09 26.56
#